data_AF-A0AA41DBJ4-F1
#
_entry.id   AF-A0AA41DBJ4-F1
#
_cell.length_a   1.000
_cell.length_b   1.000
_cell.length_c   1.000
_cell.angle_alpha   90.00
_cell.angle_beta   90.00
_cell.angle_gamma   90.00
#
_symmetry.space_group_name_H-M   'P 1'
#
loop_
_entity.id
_entity.type
_entity.pdbx_description
1 polymer ?
#
loop_
_entity_poly.entity_id
_entity_poly.type
_entity_poly.pdbx_seq_one_letter_code
_entity_poly.pdbx_strand_id
1 'polypeptide(L)' 'MTIQTIPFDAAEYLTGDDDQAELLADALAEGDPAYIAAALATIARANARQPKGVTYE' A
#
# COMPACT_ATOMS: atom_id res chain seq x y z
N MET A 1 9.68 32.23 -1.22
CA MET A 1 10.36 30.99 -0.79
C MET A 1 9.85 29.86 -1.68
N THR A 2 10.75 29.04 -2.22
CA THR A 2 10.39 27.82 -2.97
C THR A 2 10.26 26.65 -2.00
N ILE A 3 9.12 25.97 -2.02
CA ILE A 3 8.91 24.74 -1.24
C ILE A 3 9.57 23.58 -2.00
N GLN A 4 10.41 22.82 -1.33
CA GLN A 4 10.96 21.58 -1.89
C GLN A 4 10.03 20.41 -1.59
N THR A 5 9.69 19.64 -2.63
CA THR A 5 8.85 18.44 -2.53
C THR A 5 9.70 17.18 -2.65
N ILE A 6 9.20 16.07 -2.11
CA ILE A 6 9.76 14.73 -2.30
C ILE A 6 8.77 13.83 -3.05
N PRO A 7 9.23 12.80 -3.77
CA PRO A 7 8.34 11.80 -4.37
C PRO A 7 7.50 11.09 -3.29
N PHE A 8 6.24 10.79 -3.62
CA PHE A 8 5.31 10.08 -2.74
C PHE A 8 5.12 8.64 -3.22
N ASP A 9 5.22 7.67 -2.30
CA ASP A 9 4.81 6.28 -2.52
C ASP A 9 3.84 5.85 -1.42
N ALA A 10 2.57 5.60 -1.77
CA ALA A 10 1.54 5.18 -0.83
C ALA A 10 1.90 3.89 -0.07
N ALA A 11 2.73 3.02 -0.67
CA ALA A 11 3.17 1.79 -0.05
C ALA A 11 4.03 2.00 1.21
N GLU A 12 4.54 3.20 1.46
CA GLU A 12 5.23 3.56 2.72
C GLU A 12 4.28 3.68 3.91
N TYR A 13 2.98 3.79 3.64
CA TYR A 13 1.95 4.05 4.65
C TYR A 13 0.98 2.86 4.84
N LEU A 14 1.16 1.75 4.11
CA LEU A 14 0.43 0.50 4.35
C LEU A 14 1.21 -0.35 5.35
N THR A 15 0.94 -0.10 6.64
CA THR A 15 1.74 -0.59 7.76
C THR A 15 1.28 -1.92 8.34
N GLY A 16 0.06 -2.35 8.03
CA GLY A 16 -0.48 -3.63 8.45
C GLY A 16 -1.51 -4.20 7.48
N ASP A 17 -2.01 -5.39 7.80
CA ASP A 17 -2.99 -6.10 7.00
C ASP A 17 -4.32 -5.32 6.89
N ASP A 18 -4.70 -4.59 7.94
CA ASP A 18 -5.93 -3.77 7.95
C ASP A 18 -5.85 -2.64 6.90
N ASP A 19 -4.75 -1.89 6.85
CA ASP A 19 -4.54 -0.82 5.86
C ASP A 19 -4.61 -1.36 4.42
N GLN A 20 -4.06 -2.55 4.20
CA GLN A 20 -4.07 -3.22 2.90
C GLN A 20 -5.47 -3.70 2.52
N ALA A 21 -6.22 -4.23 3.48
CA ALA A 21 -7.59 -4.70 3.29
C ALA A 21 -8.54 -3.55 2.99
N GLU A 22 -8.41 -2.41 3.69
CA GLU A 22 -9.20 -1.20 3.42
C GLU A 22 -8.96 -0.67 2.01
N LEU A 23 -7.70 -0.54 1.58
CA LEU A 23 -7.37 -0.08 0.23
C LEU A 23 -7.93 -1.03 -0.85
N LEU A 24 -7.81 -2.34 -0.65
CA LEU A 24 -8.33 -3.32 -1.60
C LEU A 24 -9.86 -3.31 -1.63
N ALA A 25 -10.52 -3.20 -0.47
CA ALA A 25 -11.98 -3.14 -0.38
C ALA A 25 -12.54 -1.91 -1.11
N ASP A 26 -11.91 -0.74 -0.93
CA ASP A 26 -12.26 0.49 -1.63
C ASP A 26 -12.12 0.33 -3.16
N ALA A 27 -10.98 -0.20 -3.62
CA ALA A 27 -10.76 -0.43 -5.05
C ALA A 27 -11.74 -1.42 -5.68
N LEU A 28 -12.12 -2.46 -4.95
CA LEU A 28 -13.13 -3.43 -5.39
C LEU A 28 -14.54 -2.82 -5.42
N ALA A 29 -14.86 -1.92 -4.49
CA ALA A 29 -16.16 -1.24 -4.44
C ALA A 29 -16.35 -0.26 -5.60
N GLU A 30 -15.29 0.45 -5.99
CA GLU A 30 -15.27 1.31 -7.19
C GLU A 30 -15.45 0.48 -8.46
N GLY A 31 -14.85 -0.71 -8.51
CA GLY A 31 -14.96 -1.64 -9.63
C GLY A 31 -14.13 -1.27 -10.87
N ASP A 32 -13.29 -0.23 -10.80
CA ASP A 32 -12.36 0.14 -11.87
C ASP A 32 -11.15 -0.83 -11.90
N PRO A 33 -10.96 -1.60 -13.01
CA PRO A 33 -9.83 -2.50 -13.15
C PRO A 33 -8.47 -1.81 -12.98
N ALA A 34 -8.34 -0.54 -13.40
CA ALA A 34 -7.09 0.21 -13.28
C ALA A 34 -6.78 0.53 -11.80
N TYR A 35 -7.81 0.91 -11.04
CA TYR A 35 -7.65 1.17 -9.61
C TYR A 35 -7.33 -0.11 -8.84
N ILE A 36 -8.03 -1.22 -9.13
CA ILE A 36 -7.74 -2.53 -8.52
C ILE A 36 -6.29 -2.95 -8.77
N ALA A 37 -5.81 -2.80 -10.01
CA ALA A 37 -4.41 -3.10 -10.34
C ALA A 37 -3.43 -2.19 -9.57
N ALA A 38 -3.74 -0.90 -9.44
CA ALA A 38 -2.91 0.05 -8.70
C ALA A 38 -2.87 -0.26 -7.19
N ALA A 39 -4.00 -0.63 -6.59
CA ALA A 39 -4.10 -1.04 -5.20
C ALA A 39 -3.24 -2.29 -4.93
N LEU A 40 -3.40 -3.32 -5.76
CA LEU A 40 -2.60 -4.56 -5.65
C LEU A 40 -1.09 -4.30 -5.81
N ALA A 41 -0.70 -3.46 -6.76
CA ALA A 41 0.71 -3.11 -6.95
C ALA A 41 1.29 -2.37 -5.73
N THR A 42 0.49 -1.52 -5.08
CA THR A 42 0.86 -0.78 -3.88
C THR A 42 1.02 -1.71 -2.68
N ILE A 43 0.06 -2.62 -2.47
CA ILE A 43 0.11 -3.65 -1.43
C ILE A 43 1.35 -4.55 -1.62
N ALA A 44 1.64 -4.97 -2.86
CA ALA A 44 2.83 -5.77 -3.15
C ALA A 44 4.14 -5.06 -2.77
N ARG A 45 4.25 -3.75 -3.05
CA ARG A 45 5.41 -2.95 -2.63
C ARG A 45 5.50 -2.78 -1.12
N ALA A 46 4.39 -2.60 -0.43
CA ALA A 46 4.36 -2.51 1.03
C ALA A 46 4.87 -3.82 1.67
N ASN A 47 4.37 -4.96 1.18
CA ASN A 47 4.79 -6.28 1.65
C ASN A 47 6.26 -6.60 1.36
N ALA A 48 6.84 -6.07 0.28
CA ALA A 48 8.27 -6.21 0.02
C ALA A 48 9.14 -5.47 1.06
N ARG A 49 8.59 -4.45 1.74
CA ARG A 49 9.29 -3.65 2.76
C ARG A 49 9.10 -4.17 4.17
N GLN A 50 7.99 -4.84 4.45
CA GLN A 50 7.73 -5.37 5.79
C GLN A 50 8.73 -6.48 6.13
N PRO A 51 9.34 -6.48 7.32
CA PRO A 51 10.20 -7.56 7.74
C PRO A 51 9.35 -8.84 7.85
N LYS A 52 9.62 -9.83 7.00
CA LYS A 52 9.04 -11.16 7.14
C LYS A 52 9.46 -11.68 8.52
N GLY A 53 8.48 -11.85 9.41
CA GLY A 53 8.71 -12.09 10.83
C GLY A 53 9.82 -13.09 11.11
N VAL A 54 10.82 -12.67 11.89
CA VAL A 54 11.47 -13.60 12.82
C VAL A 54 10.46 -13.77 13.94
N THR A 55 9.71 -14.86 13.92
CA THR A 55 8.90 -15.27 15.06
C THR A 55 9.86 -15.67 16.18
N TYR A 56 9.91 -14.90 17.26
CA TYR A 56 10.49 -15.39 18.50
C TYR A 56 9.41 -16.24 19.18
N GLU A 57 9.58 -17.56 19.14
CA GLU A 57 8.80 -18.52 19.94
C GLU A 57 8.98 -18.28 21.44
#